data_AF-A0A2V7HL74-F1
#
_entry.id   AF-A0A2V7HL74-F1
#
_cell.length_a   1.000
_cell.length_b   1.000
_cell.length_c   1.000
_cell.angle_alpha   90.00
_cell.angle_beta   90.00
_cell.angle_gamma   90.00
#
_symmetry.space_group_name_H-M   'P 1'
#
loop_
_entity.id
_entity.type
_entity.pdbx_description
1 polymer ?
#
loop_
_entity_poly.entity_id
_entity_poly.type
_entity_poly.pdbx_seq_one_letter_code
_entity_poly.pdbx_strand_id
1 'polypeptide(L)' 'MSHGDGLYELLLSCRSGDIWTPRVEQTEALKVELGYFIECVAKGQTPFNDGIATSRVVRMPEAADRSLRERGRVGQL' A
#
# COMPACT_ATOMS: atom_id res chain seq x y z
N MET A 1 12.64 -29.21 14.48
CA MET A 1 11.66 -28.14 14.17
C MET A 1 12.04 -26.95 15.03
N SER A 2 12.56 -25.90 14.40
CA SER A 2 13.13 -24.74 15.10
C SER A 2 12.00 -23.97 15.78
N HIS A 3 12.17 -23.61 17.06
CA HIS A 3 11.14 -22.97 17.88
C HIS A 3 10.78 -21.53 17.44
N GLY A 4 11.42 -21.00 16.39
CA GLY A 4 11.17 -19.64 15.86
C GLY A 4 10.28 -19.56 14.62
N ASP A 5 10.14 -20.64 13.83
CA ASP A 5 9.42 -20.59 12.55
C ASP A 5 7.92 -20.33 12.74
N GLY A 6 7.30 -20.98 13.74
CA GLY A 6 5.87 -20.83 13.99
C GLY A 6 5.44 -19.43 14.48
N LEU A 7 6.30 -18.73 15.23
CA LEU A 7 6.03 -17.35 15.66
C LEU A 7 6.23 -16.36 14.52
N TYR A 8 7.26 -16.57 13.70
CA TYR A 8 7.51 -15.75 12.51
C TYR A 8 6.36 -15.89 11.49
N GLU A 9 5.92 -17.12 11.25
CA GLU A 9 4.79 -17.41 10.36
C GLU A 9 3.48 -16.82 10.89
N LEU A 10 3.25 -16.85 12.22
CA LEU A 10 2.13 -16.17 12.86
C LEU A 10 2.18 -14.63 12.67
N LEU A 11 3.35 -14.01 12.82
CA LEU A 11 3.53 -12.56 12.65
C LEU A 11 3.42 -12.10 11.19
N LEU A 12 3.81 -12.94 10.23
CA LEU A 12 3.54 -12.70 8.80
C LEU A 12 2.09 -12.99 8.43
N SER A 13 1.43 -13.90 9.14
CA SER A 13 0.01 -14.14 8.94
C SER A 13 -0.75 -12.90 9.39
N CYS A 14 -1.23 -12.11 8.43
CA CYS A 14 -2.15 -10.99 8.69
C CYS A 14 -3.54 -11.48 9.18
N ARG A 15 -3.62 -12.71 9.71
CA ARG A 15 -4.81 -13.51 9.97
C ARG A 15 -4.60 -14.43 11.18
N SER A 16 -4.47 -13.85 12.37
CA SER A 16 -4.71 -14.61 13.60
C SER A 16 -6.21 -14.54 13.93
N GLY A 17 -6.98 -15.54 13.52
CA GLY A 17 -8.44 -15.63 13.77
C GLY A 17 -9.34 -15.33 12.56
N ASP A 18 -10.64 -15.16 12.83
CA ASP A 18 -11.68 -14.95 11.80
C ASP A 18 -11.55 -13.60 11.10
N ILE A 19 -11.69 -13.60 9.76
CA ILE A 19 -11.68 -12.37 8.95
C ILE A 19 -12.97 -12.23 8.17
N TRP A 20 -13.56 -11.04 8.32
CA TRP A 20 -14.62 -10.55 7.46
C TRP A 20 -14.00 -9.65 6.38
N THR A 21 -14.07 -10.08 5.12
CA THR A 21 -13.65 -9.26 3.98
C THR A 21 -14.89 -8.85 3.19
N PRO A 22 -15.08 -7.55 2.88
CA PRO A 22 -16.20 -7.14 2.05
C PRO A 22 -16.07 -7.75 0.65
N ARG A 23 -17.18 -8.25 0.11
CA ARG A 23 -17.23 -8.65 -1.30
C ARG A 23 -17.21 -7.39 -2.16
N VAL A 24 -16.13 -7.21 -2.90
CA VAL A 24 -15.98 -6.14 -3.89
C VAL A 24 -16.42 -6.66 -5.26
N GLU A 25 -16.93 -5.78 -6.11
CA GLU A 25 -17.28 -6.16 -7.48
C GLU A 25 -16.02 -6.57 -8.26
N GLN A 26 -16.11 -7.68 -8.99
CA GLN A 26 -15.01 -8.17 -9.83
C GLN A 26 -15.01 -7.42 -11.15
N THR A 27 -14.37 -6.25 -11.15
CA THR A 27 -14.16 -5.43 -12.33
C THR A 27 -12.67 -5.32 -12.64
N GLU A 28 -12.34 -4.98 -13.88
CA GLU A 28 -10.95 -4.73 -14.28
C GLU A 28 -10.50 -3.40 -13.64
N ALA A 29 -9.50 -3.46 -12.76
CA ALA A 29 -9.12 -2.35 -11.90
C ALA A 29 -8.64 -1.12 -12.70
N LEU A 30 -7.88 -1.34 -13.78
CA LEU A 30 -7.36 -0.26 -14.60
C LEU A 30 -8.50 0.47 -15.34
N LYS A 31 -9.54 -0.24 -15.77
CA LYS A 31 -10.73 0.35 -16.41
C LYS A 31 -11.47 1.26 -15.44
N VAL A 32 -11.62 0.86 -14.18
CA VAL A 32 -12.26 1.69 -13.15
C VAL A 32 -11.44 2.96 -12.92
N GLU A 33 -10.13 2.81 -12.73
CA GLU A 33 -9.23 3.94 -12.48
C GLU A 33 -9.14 4.90 -13.67
N LEU A 34 -9.03 4.39 -14.90
CA LEU A 34 -9.01 5.22 -16.11
C LEU A 34 -10.34 5.97 -16.31
N GLY A 35 -11.47 5.34 -15.97
CA GLY A 35 -12.77 6.00 -15.98
C GLY A 35 -12.79 7.20 -15.03
N TYR A 36 -12.31 7.01 -13.81
CA TYR A 36 -12.17 8.08 -12.81
C TYR A 36 -11.21 9.19 -13.27
N PHE A 37 -10.07 8.82 -13.85
CA PHE A 37 -9.10 9.78 -14.38
C PHE A 37 -9.72 10.67 -15.48
N ILE A 38 -10.41 10.06 -16.45
CA ILE A 38 -11.08 10.80 -17.53
C ILE A 38 -12.14 11.74 -16.97
N GLU A 39 -12.92 11.30 -15.99
CA GLU A 39 -13.93 12.13 -15.32
C GLU A 39 -13.30 13.35 -14.64
N CYS A 40 -12.19 13.16 -13.91
CA CYS A 40 -11.48 14.26 -13.27
C CYS A 40 -10.97 15.29 -14.29
N VAL A 41 -10.41 14.82 -15.41
CA VAL A 41 -9.97 15.69 -16.51
C VAL A 41 -11.15 16.45 -17.12
N ALA A 42 -12.25 15.77 -17.41
CA ALA A 42 -13.43 16.38 -18.03
C ALA A 42 -14.09 17.44 -17.13
N LYS A 43 -14.08 17.23 -15.81
CA LYS A 43 -14.71 18.12 -14.82
C LYS A 43 -13.75 19.12 -14.18
N GLY A 44 -12.46 19.06 -14.48
CA GLY A 44 -11.43 19.86 -13.80
C GLY A 44 -11.34 19.58 -12.30
N GLN A 45 -11.62 18.34 -11.88
CA GLN A 45 -11.58 17.93 -10.47
C GLN A 45 -10.17 17.45 -10.12
N THR A 46 -9.71 17.80 -8.91
CA THR A 46 -8.47 17.23 -8.36
C THR A 46 -8.73 15.78 -7.94
N PRO A 47 -8.00 14.79 -8.49
CA PRO A 47 -8.17 13.41 -8.10
C PRO A 47 -7.72 13.18 -6.65
N PHE A 48 -8.35 12.25 -5.91
CA PHE A 48 -7.98 11.98 -4.51
C PHE A 48 -6.59 11.35 -4.38
N ASN A 49 -6.14 10.66 -5.42
CA ASN A 49 -4.84 10.02 -5.57
C ASN A 49 -3.87 10.86 -6.43
N ASP A 50 -3.95 12.20 -6.33
CA ASP A 50 -3.03 13.10 -7.03
C ASP A 50 -1.56 12.90 -6.62
N GLY A 51 -0.65 13.59 -7.32
CA GLY A 51 0.78 13.49 -7.05
C GLY A 51 1.18 13.89 -5.63
N ILE A 52 0.43 14.77 -4.95
CA ILE A 52 0.73 15.18 -3.58
C ILE A 52 0.31 14.09 -2.60
N ALA A 53 -0.86 13.47 -2.80
CA ALA A 53 -1.30 12.31 -2.05
C ALA A 53 -0.33 11.14 -2.23
N THR A 54 0.06 10.84 -3.48
CA THR A 54 1.07 9.81 -3.78
C THR A 54 2.41 10.10 -3.13
N SER A 55 2.88 11.36 -3.12
CA SER A 55 4.13 11.75 -2.46
C SER A 55 4.17 11.35 -0.98
N ARG A 56 3.06 11.51 -0.27
CA ARG A 56 2.97 11.13 1.16
C ARG A 56 3.12 9.62 1.36
N VAL A 57 2.61 8.83 0.43
CA VAL A 57 2.67 7.36 0.47
C VAL A 57 4.07 6.87 0.11
N VAL A 58 4.71 7.42 -0.93
CA VAL A 58 6.01 6.92 -1.42
C VAL A 58 7.20 7.32 -0.53
N ARG A 59 7.08 8.39 0.27
CA ARG A 59 8.13 8.81 1.22
C ARG A 59 8.54 7.72 2.19
N MET A 60 7.59 6.91 2.66
CA MET A 60 7.89 5.85 3.63
C MET A 60 8.70 4.69 3.00
N PRO A 61 8.29 4.10 1.87
CA PRO A 61 9.13 3.16 1.13
C PRO A 61 10.50 3.71 0.75
N GLU A 62 10.59 4.97 0.33
CA GLU A 62 11.87 5.62 0.02
C GLU A 62 12.79 5.75 1.24
N ALA A 63 12.23 6.14 2.39
CA ALA A 63 12.96 6.20 3.65
C ALA A 63 13.40 4.80 4.13
N ALA A 64 12.56 3.79 3.93
CA ALA A 64 12.88 2.40 4.24
C ALA A 64 14.01 1.88 3.34
N ASP A 65 13.95 2.12 2.03
CA ASP A 65 15.01 1.74 1.09
C ASP A 65 16.34 2.41 1.45
N ARG A 66 16.32 3.70 1.76
CA ARG A 66 17.50 4.42 2.26
C ARG A 66 18.05 3.80 3.55
N SER A 67 17.19 3.52 4.52
CA SER A 67 17.59 2.87 5.78
C SER A 67 18.25 1.51 5.54
N LEU A 68 17.70 0.69 4.65
CA LEU A 68 18.25 -0.62 4.29
C LEU A 68 19.66 -0.48 3.67
N ARG A 69 19.85 0.48 2.75
CA ARG A 69 21.18 0.78 2.18
C ARG A 69 22.18 1.24 3.23
N GLU A 70 21.71 1.89 4.29
CA GLU A 70 22.50 2.34 5.44
C GLU A 70 22.55 1.33 6.60
N ARG A 71 22.34 0.03 6.31
CA ARG A 71 22.40 -1.06 7.30
C ARG A 71 21.42 -0.88 8.46
N GLY A 72 20.22 -0.40 8.18
CA GLY A 72 19.15 -0.21 9.16
C GLY A 72 19.29 1.05 10.00
N ARG A 73 20.06 2.05 9.56
CA ARG A 73 20.09 3.35 10.24
C ARG A 73 18.69 3.97 10.26
N VAL A 74 18.26 4.46 11.43
CA VAL A 74 17.00 5.21 11.57
C VAL A 74 17.07 6.48 10.72
N GLY A 75 16.17 6.59 9.74
CA GLY A 75 16.03 7.73 8.85
C GLY A 75 14.80 8.57 9.17
N GLN A 76 14.74 9.79 8.63
CA GLN A 76 13.56 10.65 8.68
C GLN A 76 12.63 10.40 7.48
N LEU A 77 11.34 10.72 7.67
CA LEU A 77 10.28 10.76 6.65
C LEU A 77 10.13 12.15 6.03
#